data_AF-A0A2M8G130-F1
#
_entry.id   AF-A0A2M8G130-F1
#
_cell.length_a   1.000
_cell.length_b   1.000
_cell.length_c   1.000
_cell.angle_alpha   90.00
_cell.angle_beta   90.00
_cell.angle_gamma   90.00
#
_symmetry.space_group_name_H-M   'P 1'
#
loop_
_entity.id
_entity.type
_entity.pdbx_description
1 polymer ?
#
loop_
_entity_poly.entity_id
_entity_poly.type
_entity_poly.pdbx_seq_one_letter_code
_entity_poly.pdbx_strand_id
1 'polypeptide(L)'
;MKRDELRKLKDKTVPELQKDLTAAREELRVLKFDLTAGKAKNIRTITETKKRIARIMTFLRQAQDGERSRTIIAEKSKTNNNG
;
A
#
# COMPACT_ATOMS: atom_id res chain seq x y z
N MET A 1 -6.26 -9.13 -9.70
CA MET A 1 -6.56 -9.37 -8.25
C MET A 1 -7.99 -9.84 -8.06
N LYS A 2 -8.20 -10.69 -7.06
CA LYS A 2 -9.54 -11.10 -6.60
C LYS A 2 -10.11 -10.04 -5.64
N ARG A 3 -11.44 -9.95 -5.53
CA ARG A 3 -12.14 -8.97 -4.67
C ARG A 3 -11.71 -9.05 -3.20
N ASP A 4 -11.30 -10.22 -2.74
CA ASP A 4 -10.92 -10.46 -1.34
C ASP A 4 -9.60 -9.77 -0.96
N GLU A 5 -8.67 -9.62 -1.89
CA GLU A 5 -7.41 -8.91 -1.64
C GLU A 5 -7.63 -7.42 -1.42
N LEU A 6 -8.60 -6.81 -2.10
CA LEU A 6 -8.96 -5.40 -1.90
C LEU A 6 -9.53 -5.14 -0.50
N ARG A 7 -10.38 -6.03 0.00
CA ARG A 7 -10.90 -5.94 1.37
C ARG A 7 -9.77 -6.05 2.39
N LYS A 8 -8.89 -7.04 2.22
CA LYS A 8 -7.70 -7.22 3.07
C LYS A 8 -6.78 -6.00 3.10
N LEU A 9 -6.63 -5.25 2.01
CA LEU A 9 -5.82 -4.03 1.99
C LEU A 9 -6.48 -2.88 2.77
N LYS A 10 -7.80 -2.81 2.78
CA LYS A 10 -8.54 -1.77 3.51
C LYS A 10 -8.42 -1.95 5.03
N ASP A 11 -8.38 -3.18 5.50
CA ASP A 11 -8.40 -3.50 6.94
C ASP A 11 -6.98 -3.51 7.56
N LYS A 12 -5.93 -3.35 6.75
CA LYS A 12 -4.54 -3.31 7.21
C LYS A 12 -4.14 -1.96 7.80
N THR A 13 -3.25 -2.02 8.78
CA THR A 13 -2.59 -0.85 9.36
C THR A 13 -1.49 -0.29 8.43
N VAL A 14 -1.08 0.96 8.67
CA VAL A 14 0.00 1.62 7.92
C VAL A 14 1.30 0.79 7.89
N PRO A 15 1.79 0.21 9.01
CA PRO A 15 2.99 -0.64 9.00
C PRO A 15 2.83 -1.91 8.16
N GLU A 16 1.65 -2.54 8.19
CA GLU A 16 1.37 -3.74 7.40
C GLU A 16 1.32 -3.43 5.91
N LEU A 17 0.72 -2.30 5.53
CA LEU A 17 0.71 -1.81 4.15
C LEU A 17 2.12 -1.49 3.64
N GLN A 18 2.98 -0.93 4.50
CA GLN A 18 4.40 -0.68 4.16
C GLN A 18 5.18 -1.98 3.97
N LYS A 19 4.96 -2.98 4.84
CA LYS A 19 5.58 -4.31 4.68
C LYS A 19 5.15 -4.98 3.37
N ASP A 20 3.86 -4.95 3.08
CA ASP A 20 3.29 -5.45 1.83
C ASP A 20 3.85 -4.73 0.59
N LEU A 21 4.03 -3.40 0.68
CA LEU A 21 4.61 -2.60 -0.40
C LEU A 21 6.05 -3.02 -0.69
N THR A 22 6.86 -3.21 0.36
CA THR A 22 8.25 -3.66 0.22
C THR A 22 8.31 -5.05 -0.41
N ALA A 23 7.49 -5.99 0.07
CA ALA A 23 7.42 -7.34 -0.50
C ALA A 23 7.02 -7.33 -1.98
N ALA A 24 6.00 -6.55 -2.36
CA ALA A 24 5.54 -6.46 -3.74
C ALA A 24 6.58 -5.79 -4.67
N ARG A 25 7.38 -4.85 -4.15
CA ARG A 25 8.50 -4.25 -4.90
C ARG A 25 9.63 -5.24 -5.14
N GLU A 26 9.95 -6.08 -4.17
CA GLU A 26 10.96 -7.12 -4.34
C GLU A 26 10.49 -8.18 -5.34
N GLU A 27 9.23 -8.61 -5.24
CA GLU A 27 8.61 -9.49 -6.24
C GLU A 27 8.73 -8.90 -7.66
N LEU A 28 8.43 -7.60 -7.82
CA LEU A 28 8.57 -6.92 -9.11
C LEU A 28 10.02 -6.90 -9.60
N ARG A 29 11.01 -6.75 -8.71
CA ARG A 29 12.43 -6.77 -9.06
C ARG A 29 12.84 -8.13 -9.60
N VAL A 30 12.45 -9.21 -8.93
CA VAL A 30 12.71 -10.59 -9.38
C VAL A 30 12.04 -10.84 -10.74
N LEU A 31 10.78 -10.45 -10.89
CA LEU A 31 10.05 -10.61 -12.16
C LEU A 31 10.70 -9.84 -13.32
N LYS A 32 11.24 -8.65 -13.07
CA LYS A 32 11.98 -7.88 -14.08
C LYS A 32 13.27 -8.58 -14.48
N PHE A 33 14.00 -9.15 -13.51
CA PHE A 33 15.22 -9.92 -13.80
C PHE A 33 14.91 -11.15 -14.66
N ASP A 34 13.87 -11.91 -14.29
CA ASP A 34 13.42 -13.04 -15.08
C ASP A 34 12.96 -12.64 -16.50
N LEU A 35 12.30 -11.49 -16.64
CA LEU A 35 11.91 -10.96 -17.94
C LEU A 35 13.14 -10.64 -18.80
N THR A 36 14.18 -10.02 -18.22
CA THR A 36 15.43 -9.73 -18.93
C THR A 36 16.17 -11.00 -19.34
N ALA A 37 16.01 -12.10 -18.58
CA ALA A 37 16.53 -13.42 -18.91
C ALA A 37 15.70 -14.16 -19.99
N GLY A 38 14.70 -13.51 -20.61
CA GLY A 38 13.90 -14.08 -21.70
C GLY A 38 12.72 -14.95 -21.25
N LYS A 39 12.37 -14.97 -19.96
CA LYS A 39 11.21 -15.73 -19.45
C LYS A 39 9.90 -14.99 -19.75
N ALA A 40 9.43 -15.09 -21.00
CA ALA A 40 8.25 -14.37 -21.51
C ALA A 40 6.91 -14.68 -20.79
N LYS A 41 6.84 -15.75 -19.98
CA LYS A 41 5.64 -16.12 -19.22
C LYS A 41 5.26 -15.10 -18.12
N ASN A 42 6.17 -14.20 -17.75
CA ASN A 42 6.02 -13.32 -16.58
C ASN A 42 5.38 -11.94 -16.86
N ILE A 43 5.08 -11.60 -18.12
CA ILE A 43 4.58 -10.25 -18.49
C ILE A 43 3.24 -9.92 -17.79
N ARG A 44 2.32 -10.89 -17.75
CA ARG A 44 1.03 -10.72 -17.07
C ARG A 44 1.22 -10.52 -15.56
N THR A 45 2.10 -11.31 -14.96
CA THR A 45 2.42 -11.23 -13.52
C THR A 45 3.00 -9.87 -13.18
N ILE A 46 3.97 -9.37 -13.96
CA ILE A 46 4.55 -8.02 -13.79
C ILE A 46 3.47 -6.94 -13.79
N THR A 47 2.53 -7.03 -14.72
CA THR A 47 1.44 -6.06 -14.83
C THR A 47 0.50 -6.11 -13.61
N GLU A 48 0.17 -7.31 -13.13
CA GLU A 48 -0.64 -7.46 -11.91
C GLU A 48 0.11 -7.02 -10.64
N THR A 49 1.41 -7.31 -10.52
CA THR A 49 2.25 -6.85 -9.41
C THR A 49 2.36 -5.32 -9.39
N LYS A 50 2.49 -4.66 -10.56
CA LYS A 50 2.44 -3.19 -10.65
C LYS A 50 1.10 -2.62 -10.17
N LYS A 51 -0.03 -3.22 -10.58
CA LYS A 51 -1.36 -2.81 -10.10
C LYS A 51 -1.53 -3.01 -8.60
N ARG A 52 -0.98 -4.11 -8.05
CA ARG A 52 -0.97 -4.38 -6.60
C ARG A 52 -0.21 -3.28 -5.85
N ILE A 53 0.98 -2.91 -6.31
CA ILE A 53 1.78 -1.81 -5.75
C ILE A 53 0.99 -0.51 -5.75
N ALA A 54 0.39 -0.14 -6.90
CA ALA A 54 -0.39 1.09 -7.02
C ALA A 54 -1.55 1.14 -6.00
N ARG A 55 -2.29 0.03 -5.85
CA ARG A 55 -3.39 -0.07 -4.88
C ARG A 55 -2.91 0.03 -3.44
N ILE A 56 -1.83 -0.66 -3.07
CA ILE A 56 -1.24 -0.56 -1.72
C ILE A 56 -0.87 0.90 -1.43
N MET A 57 -0.24 1.61 -2.38
CA MET A 57 0.08 3.03 -2.23
C MET A 57 -1.17 3.90 -2.03
N THR A 58 -2.26 3.61 -2.75
CA THR A 58 -3.54 4.32 -2.56
C THR A 58 -4.09 4.12 -1.14
N PHE A 59 -4.19 2.88 -0.67
CA PHE A 59 -4.70 2.59 0.69
C PHE A 59 -3.78 3.13 1.78
N LEU A 60 -2.46 3.06 1.58
CA LEU A 60 -1.48 3.64 2.50
C LEU A 60 -1.71 5.13 2.66
N ARG A 61 -1.93 5.85 1.56
CA ARG A 61 -2.23 7.28 1.60
C ARG A 61 -3.55 7.57 2.31
N GLN A 62 -4.61 6.82 2.01
CA GLN A 62 -5.91 6.96 2.67
C GLN A 62 -5.83 6.72 4.18
N ALA A 63 -5.07 5.71 4.61
CA ALA A 63 -4.85 5.40 6.02
C ALA A 63 -4.12 6.56 6.72
N GLN A 64 -3.06 7.09 6.11
CA GLN A 64 -2.29 8.22 6.62
C GLN A 64 -3.12 9.51 6.70
N ASP A 65 -3.95 9.81 5.69
CA ASP A 65 -4.80 11.00 5.68
C ASP A 65 -5.89 10.91 6.78
N GLY A 66 -6.42 9.70 7.03
CA GLY A 66 -7.35 9.44 8.13
C GLY A 66 -6.70 9.57 9.52
N GLU A 67 -5.46 9.10 9.69
CA GLU A 67 -4.67 9.32 10.92
C GLU A 67 -4.37 10.80 11.14
N ARG A 68 -3.91 11.51 10.10
CA ARG A 68 -3.56 12.93 10.15
C ARG A 68 -4.75 13.80 10.58
N SER A 69 -5.94 13.49 10.05
CA SER A 69 -7.19 14.20 10.41
C SER A 69 -7.56 13.99 11.89
N ARG A 70 -7.36 12.78 12.43
CA ARG A 70 -7.61 12.48 13.85
C ARG A 70 -6.63 13.20 14.77
N THR A 71 -5.36 13.27 14.41
CA THR A 71 -4.33 13.97 15.20
C THR A 71 -4.62 15.47 15.32
N ILE A 72 -4.96 16.12 14.21
CA ILE A 72 -5.28 17.56 14.19
C ILE A 72 -6.50 17.89 15.06
N ILE A 73 -7.53 17.04 15.06
CA ILE A 73 -8.71 17.21 15.92
C ILE A 73 -8.32 17.08 17.39
N ALA A 74 -7.56 16.04 17.75
CA ALA A 74 -7.11 15.81 19.12
C ALA A 74 -6.24 16.95 19.68
N GLU A 75 -5.40 17.57 18.85
CA GLU A 75 -4.58 18.72 19.24
C GLU A 75 -5.42 19.98 19.48
N LYS A 76 -6.39 20.28 18.60
CA LYS A 76 -7.31 21.42 18.76
C LYS A 76 -8.19 21.31 19.99
N SER A 77 -8.60 20.10 20.37
CA SER A 77 -9.38 19.87 21.59
C SER A 77 -8.59 20.16 22.87
N LYS A 78 -7.25 19.95 22.86
CA LYS A 78 -6.39 20.23 24.02
C LYS A 78 -6.17 21.73 24.24
N THR A 79 -6.08 22.50 23.16
CA THR A 79 -5.91 23.96 23.25
C THR A 79 -7.17 24.69 23.74
N ASN A 80 -8.35 24.11 23.52
CA ASN A 80 -9.62 24.75 23.88
C ASN A 80 -10.06 24.52 25.34
N ASN A 81 -9.32 23.73 26.11
CA ASN A 81 -9.63 23.41 27.51
C ASN A 81 -8.66 24.09 28.51
N ASN A 82 -7.80 24.98 28.01
CA ASN A 82 -6.82 25.75 28.78
C ASN A 82 -7.11 27.27 28.79
N GLY A 83 -8.37 27.67 28.50
CA GLY A 83 -8.83 29.06 28.47
C GLY A 83 -9.96 29.30 29.46
#